data_AF-A0A522GN70-F1
#
_entry.id   AF-A0A522GN70-F1
#
_cell.length_a   1.000
_cell.length_b   1.000
_cell.length_c   1.000
_cell.angle_alpha   90.00
_cell.angle_beta   90.00
_cell.angle_gamma   90.00
#
_symmetry.space_group_name_H-M   'P 1'
#
loop_
_entity.id
_entity.type
_entity.pdbx_description
1 polymer ?
#
loop_
_entity_poly.entity_id
_entity_poly.type
_entity_poly.pdbx_seq_one_letter_code
_entity_poly.pdbx_strand_id
1 'polypeptide(L)'
;MSLEQFRRTRMVILNRSSTAYQAARAMEDNHIGAVLVSDPPWLTGIVTDRDLALAVLGGGLDPKTTRLDEMMSEEVITCDISGDLDEVVHLMREYGVRRIPLVEGARPVGLITFDDLVVDGTVSPAALRDIVTAQLEAEAPQKPAGMLHPGAGTTAQSLTRALMRAKARAEATYDQMVQAVAAATGLERARSERALLITTCMLCQRLTLDKAQNLIAQFPSMLQSQLDQCLEGPDRLVSRQAIEDELSRSLGVSTEGASEIIRGVSTVISESVSAGQIQKARGQLPQEMKELFSASAPS
;
A
#
# COMPACT_ATOMS: atom_id res chain seq x y z
N MET A 1 -16.31 -5.41 -13.01
CA MET A 1 -17.46 -4.51 -12.77
C MET A 1 -16.94 -3.14 -12.33
N SER A 2 -17.59 -2.03 -12.70
CA SER A 2 -17.13 -0.68 -12.32
C SER A 2 -17.22 -0.43 -10.81
N LEU A 3 -16.22 0.27 -10.27
CA LEU A 3 -16.16 0.66 -8.86
C LEU A 3 -16.95 1.93 -8.52
N GLU A 4 -17.52 2.63 -9.51
CA GLU A 4 -18.22 3.91 -9.31
C GLU A 4 -19.38 3.83 -8.29
N GLN A 5 -20.04 2.66 -8.19
CA GLN A 5 -21.11 2.45 -7.21
C GLN A 5 -20.64 2.53 -5.74
N PHE A 6 -19.33 2.41 -5.49
CA PHE A 6 -18.73 2.49 -4.15
C PHE A 6 -18.16 3.89 -3.84
N ARG A 7 -18.29 4.85 -4.75
CA ARG A 7 -17.85 6.23 -4.54
C ARG A 7 -18.62 6.87 -3.37
N ARG A 8 -17.88 7.37 -2.38
CA ARG A 8 -18.36 8.03 -1.15
C ARG A 8 -19.30 7.20 -0.28
N THR A 9 -19.44 5.90 -0.54
CA THR A 9 -20.24 5.03 0.32
C THR A 9 -19.51 4.85 1.65
N ARG A 10 -20.16 5.23 2.75
CA ARG A 10 -19.71 4.95 4.14
C ARG A 10 -18.28 5.43 4.46
N MET A 11 -17.71 6.33 3.65
CA MET A 11 -16.36 6.86 3.83
C MET A 11 -16.40 8.00 4.85
N VAL A 12 -15.76 7.77 5.99
CA VAL A 12 -15.51 8.82 6.99
C VAL A 12 -14.01 9.07 7.06
N ILE A 13 -13.63 10.34 7.03
CA ILE A 13 -12.23 10.79 7.03
C ILE A 13 -12.00 11.61 8.29
N LEU A 14 -10.95 11.28 9.04
CA LEU A 14 -10.48 12.02 10.20
C LEU A 14 -9.05 12.54 9.98
N ASN A 15 -8.65 13.52 10.78
CA ASN A 15 -7.28 14.04 10.78
C ASN A 15 -6.36 13.14 11.61
N ARG A 16 -5.06 13.10 11.27
CA ARG A 16 -3.98 12.44 12.03
C ARG A 16 -3.99 12.74 13.54
N SER A 17 -4.29 13.98 13.90
CA SER A 17 -4.37 14.47 15.29
C SER A 17 -5.66 14.13 16.03
N SER A 18 -6.65 13.53 15.34
CA SER A 18 -7.86 13.03 15.99
C SER A 18 -7.50 11.91 16.96
N THR A 19 -8.34 11.65 17.95
CA THR A 19 -8.08 10.62 18.95
C THR A 19 -8.74 9.29 18.60
N ALA A 20 -8.24 8.19 19.16
CA ALA A 20 -8.86 6.87 19.05
C ALA A 20 -10.34 6.89 19.51
N TYR A 21 -10.66 7.69 20.53
CA TYR A 21 -12.03 7.92 20.96
C TYR A 21 -12.89 8.58 19.87
N GLN A 22 -12.37 9.62 19.21
CA GLN A 22 -13.10 10.26 18.10
C GLN A 22 -13.31 9.31 16.93
N ALA A 23 -12.33 8.44 16.62
CA ALA A 23 -12.51 7.38 15.64
C ALA A 23 -13.60 6.38 16.05
N ALA A 24 -13.61 5.91 17.29
CA ALA A 24 -14.65 5.03 17.82
C ALA A 24 -16.05 5.68 17.72
N ARG A 25 -16.16 6.95 18.10
CA ARG A 25 -17.40 7.73 17.98
C ARG A 25 -17.85 7.86 16.53
N ALA A 26 -16.94 8.20 15.62
CA ALA A 26 -17.25 8.26 14.20
C ALA A 26 -17.73 6.91 13.65
N MET A 27 -17.13 5.79 14.09
CA MET A 27 -17.57 4.45 13.73
C MET A 27 -18.98 4.14 14.25
N GLU A 28 -19.26 4.46 15.51
CA GLU A 28 -20.58 4.31 16.14
C GLU A 28 -21.64 5.15 15.42
N ASP A 29 -21.40 6.46 15.28
CA ASP A 29 -22.36 7.42 14.75
C ASP A 29 -22.72 7.12 13.27
N ASN A 30 -21.79 6.52 12.52
CA ASN A 30 -21.97 6.21 11.10
C ASN A 30 -22.21 4.72 10.79
N HIS A 31 -22.22 3.85 11.81
CA HIS A 31 -22.37 2.39 11.65
C HIS A 31 -21.33 1.78 10.69
N ILE A 32 -20.07 2.15 10.86
CA ILE A 32 -18.94 1.70 10.03
C ILE A 32 -17.84 1.06 10.87
N GLY A 33 -17.06 0.16 10.27
CA GLY A 33 -15.95 -0.53 10.95
C GLY A 33 -14.56 0.06 10.68
N ALA A 34 -14.47 1.16 9.92
CA ALA A 34 -13.19 1.81 9.61
C ALA A 34 -13.36 3.30 9.31
N VAL A 35 -12.32 4.06 9.63
CA VAL A 35 -12.16 5.46 9.22
C VAL A 35 -10.87 5.60 8.44
N LEU A 36 -10.91 6.46 7.42
CA LEU A 36 -9.71 6.88 6.72
C LEU A 36 -9.06 8.03 7.48
N VAL A 37 -7.74 8.10 7.45
CA VAL A 37 -6.96 9.20 7.99
C VAL A 37 -6.31 9.94 6.83
N SER A 38 -6.49 11.25 6.78
CA SER A 38 -5.97 12.08 5.70
C SER A 38 -5.25 13.31 6.26
N ASP A 39 -4.15 13.66 5.62
CA ASP A 39 -3.61 15.01 5.61
C ASP A 39 -3.95 15.61 4.24
N PRO A 40 -5.03 16.39 4.12
CA PRO A 40 -5.62 16.72 2.83
C PRO A 40 -4.61 17.34 1.84
N PRO A 41 -4.65 16.92 0.56
CA PRO A 41 -5.68 16.08 -0.05
C PRO A 41 -5.41 14.56 0.04
N TRP A 42 -4.38 14.13 0.77
CA TRP A 42 -3.80 12.79 0.66
C TRP A 42 -4.32 11.82 1.71
N LEU A 43 -4.57 10.58 1.30
CA LEU A 43 -4.81 9.47 2.22
C LEU A 43 -3.48 9.09 2.90
N THR A 44 -3.45 9.15 4.22
CA THR A 44 -2.23 8.88 5.02
C THR A 44 -2.35 7.65 5.91
N GLY A 45 -3.57 7.14 6.11
CA GLY A 45 -3.76 5.96 6.94
C GLY A 45 -5.18 5.44 6.97
N ILE A 46 -5.34 4.29 7.61
CA ILE A 46 -6.64 3.70 7.92
C ILE A 46 -6.63 3.19 9.37
N VAL A 47 -7.77 3.32 10.05
CA VAL A 47 -8.00 2.79 11.40
C VAL A 47 -9.28 1.98 11.39
N THR A 48 -9.21 0.75 11.90
CA THR A 48 -10.35 -0.15 11.99
C THR A 48 -10.78 -0.37 13.44
N ASP A 49 -12.02 -0.82 13.63
CA ASP A 49 -12.54 -1.28 14.92
C ASP A 49 -11.61 -2.28 15.64
N ARG A 50 -11.01 -3.19 14.89
CA ARG A 50 -10.03 -4.15 15.39
C ARG A 50 -8.74 -3.47 15.87
N ASP A 51 -8.29 -2.43 15.19
CA ASP A 51 -7.10 -1.69 15.62
C ASP A 51 -7.37 -0.96 16.94
N LEU A 52 -8.54 -0.34 17.09
CA LEU A 52 -8.97 0.27 18.35
C LEU A 52 -9.04 -0.77 19.48
N ALA A 53 -9.63 -1.93 19.22
CA ALA A 53 -9.76 -2.99 20.21
C ALA A 53 -8.41 -3.59 20.63
N LEU A 54 -7.49 -3.81 19.69
CA LEU A 54 -6.25 -4.54 19.97
C LEU A 54 -5.07 -3.63 20.34
N ALA A 55 -4.90 -2.51 19.64
CA ALA A 55 -3.79 -1.60 19.86
C ALA A 55 -4.08 -0.63 21.01
N VAL A 56 -5.30 -0.08 21.09
CA VAL A 56 -5.65 0.91 22.11
C VAL A 56 -6.13 0.21 23.38
N LEU A 57 -7.28 -0.46 23.32
CA LEU A 57 -7.86 -1.10 24.51
C LEU A 57 -7.01 -2.28 24.99
N GLY A 58 -6.67 -3.19 24.09
CA GLY A 58 -5.81 -4.33 24.39
C GLY A 58 -4.39 -3.91 24.81
N GLY A 59 -3.88 -2.81 24.26
CA GLY A 59 -2.58 -2.23 24.61
C GLY A 59 -2.58 -1.37 25.88
N GLY A 60 -3.74 -1.12 26.49
CA GLY A 60 -3.85 -0.31 27.72
C GLY A 60 -3.62 1.18 27.54
N LEU A 61 -3.78 1.69 26.32
CA LEU A 61 -3.69 3.11 26.02
C LEU A 61 -5.01 3.82 26.37
N ASP A 62 -4.96 5.11 26.71
CA ASP A 62 -6.16 5.92 26.90
C ASP A 62 -6.70 6.39 25.54
N PRO A 63 -7.91 5.93 25.12
CA PRO A 63 -8.48 6.31 23.83
C PRO A 63 -8.70 7.83 23.67
N LYS A 64 -8.82 8.57 24.78
CA LYS A 64 -9.07 10.01 24.75
C LYS A 64 -7.80 10.82 24.47
N THR A 65 -6.62 10.24 24.65
CA THR A 65 -5.34 10.95 24.45
C THR A 65 -4.53 10.37 23.30
N THR A 66 -4.66 9.08 22.99
CA THR A 66 -3.96 8.45 21.86
C THR A 66 -4.47 9.00 20.54
N ARG A 67 -3.56 9.57 19.74
CA ARG A 67 -3.85 10.10 18.42
C ARG A 67 -3.85 9.00 17.35
N LEU A 68 -4.52 9.26 16.23
CA LEU A 68 -4.58 8.30 15.13
C LEU A 68 -3.22 8.08 14.47
N ASP A 69 -2.36 9.09 14.36
CA ASP A 69 -1.01 8.92 13.82
C ASP A 69 -0.07 8.04 14.66
N GLU A 70 -0.42 7.77 15.91
CA GLU A 70 0.33 6.84 16.78
C GLU A 70 -0.08 5.37 16.56
N MET A 71 -1.20 5.11 15.87
CA MET A 71 -1.79 3.76 15.81
C MET A 71 -2.36 3.36 14.44
N MET A 72 -2.52 4.29 13.50
CA MET A 72 -3.05 4.00 12.17
C MET A 72 -2.11 3.11 11.38
N SER A 73 -2.68 2.32 10.47
CA SER A 73 -1.87 1.68 9.44
C SER A 73 -1.61 2.71 8.34
N GLU A 74 -0.34 3.11 8.16
CA GLU A 74 0.06 4.05 7.10
C GLU A 74 0.14 3.36 5.72
N GLU A 75 0.34 2.04 5.69
CA GLU A 75 0.25 1.22 4.48
C GLU A 75 -1.18 0.91 4.11
N VAL A 76 -1.81 1.88 3.47
CA VAL A 76 -3.16 1.72 3.00
C VAL A 76 -3.13 1.12 1.60
N ILE A 77 -3.49 -0.15 1.47
CA ILE A 77 -3.73 -0.76 0.16
C ILE A 77 -4.96 -0.11 -0.46
N THR A 78 -4.78 0.54 -1.61
CA THR A 78 -5.82 1.28 -2.32
C THR A 78 -6.08 0.71 -3.70
N CYS A 79 -7.22 1.05 -4.28
CA CYS A 79 -7.54 0.78 -5.68
C CYS A 79 -8.02 2.08 -6.33
N ASP A 80 -7.62 2.35 -7.58
CA ASP A 80 -8.11 3.52 -8.30
C ASP A 80 -9.59 3.32 -8.66
N ILE A 81 -10.40 4.37 -8.54
CA ILE A 81 -11.85 4.27 -8.81
C ILE A 81 -12.18 3.88 -10.26
N SER A 82 -11.22 4.07 -11.18
CA SER A 82 -11.33 3.63 -12.58
C SER A 82 -11.05 2.14 -12.79
N GLY A 83 -10.55 1.44 -11.77
CA GLY A 83 -10.33 0.00 -11.76
C GLY A 83 -11.63 -0.81 -11.70
N ASP A 84 -11.49 -2.10 -11.37
CA ASP A 84 -12.61 -3.02 -11.32
C ASP A 84 -12.67 -3.87 -10.04
N LEU A 85 -13.80 -4.56 -9.87
CA LEU A 85 -14.07 -5.40 -8.72
C LEU A 85 -13.09 -6.59 -8.58
N ASP A 86 -12.55 -7.10 -9.68
CA ASP A 86 -11.62 -8.24 -9.66
C ASP A 86 -10.27 -7.80 -9.08
N GLU A 87 -9.82 -6.59 -9.41
CA GLU A 87 -8.66 -5.95 -8.79
C GLU A 87 -8.84 -5.80 -7.27
N VAL A 88 -10.01 -5.35 -6.82
CA VAL A 88 -10.31 -5.26 -5.37
C VAL A 88 -10.24 -6.64 -4.69
N VAL A 89 -10.83 -7.66 -5.29
CA VAL A 89 -10.82 -9.04 -4.76
C VAL A 89 -9.39 -9.57 -4.67
N HIS A 90 -8.59 -9.30 -5.71
CA HIS A 90 -7.18 -9.66 -5.74
C HIS A 90 -6.41 -9.00 -4.60
N LEU A 91 -6.52 -7.67 -4.44
CA LEU A 91 -5.86 -6.92 -3.38
C LEU A 91 -6.30 -7.39 -1.98
N MET A 92 -7.60 -7.62 -1.75
CA MET A 92 -8.09 -8.14 -0.47
C MET A 92 -7.48 -9.51 -0.12
N ARG A 93 -7.34 -10.38 -1.10
CA ARG A 93 -6.75 -11.71 -0.92
C ARG A 93 -5.25 -11.63 -0.71
N GLU A 94 -4.54 -10.90 -1.57
CA GLU A 94 -3.09 -10.79 -1.55
C GLU A 94 -2.59 -10.20 -0.24
N TYR A 95 -3.21 -9.12 0.22
CA TYR A 95 -2.80 -8.40 1.43
C TYR A 95 -3.57 -8.83 2.70
N GLY A 96 -4.51 -9.78 2.58
CA GLY A 96 -5.31 -10.26 3.71
C GLY A 96 -6.15 -9.17 4.38
N VAL A 97 -6.58 -8.17 3.61
CA VAL A 97 -7.37 -7.01 4.09
C VAL A 97 -8.83 -7.13 3.66
N ARG A 98 -9.73 -6.51 4.43
CA ARG A 98 -11.18 -6.54 4.17
C ARG A 98 -11.76 -5.21 3.69
N ARG A 99 -10.92 -4.20 3.55
CA ARG A 99 -11.35 -2.82 3.29
C ARG A 99 -10.31 -2.19 2.39
N ILE A 100 -10.72 -1.77 1.20
CA ILE A 100 -9.86 -1.15 0.20
C ILE A 100 -10.39 0.27 -0.02
N PRO A 101 -9.67 1.32 0.39
CA PRO A 101 -10.02 2.68 0.04
C PRO A 101 -9.88 2.88 -1.46
N LEU A 102 -10.88 3.56 -2.04
CA LEU A 102 -10.90 3.90 -3.45
C LEU A 102 -10.35 5.30 -3.62
N VAL A 103 -9.45 5.49 -4.58
CA VAL A 103 -8.73 6.75 -4.77
C VAL A 103 -8.84 7.29 -6.20
N GLU A 104 -8.68 8.60 -6.34
CA GLU A 104 -8.37 9.27 -7.60
C GLU A 104 -7.05 10.02 -7.44
N GLY A 105 -5.94 9.46 -7.92
CA GLY A 105 -4.64 9.95 -7.42
C GLY A 105 -4.39 9.39 -6.03
N ALA A 106 -3.88 10.22 -5.14
CA ALA A 106 -3.81 9.93 -3.72
C ALA A 106 -4.99 10.51 -2.92
N ARG A 107 -6.03 11.01 -3.60
CA ARG A 107 -7.25 11.52 -2.95
C ARG A 107 -8.23 10.39 -2.69
N PRO A 108 -8.67 10.14 -1.44
CA PRO A 108 -9.71 9.17 -1.16
C PRO A 108 -11.07 9.65 -1.69
N VAL A 109 -11.75 8.79 -2.45
CA VAL A 109 -13.06 9.05 -3.06
C VAL A 109 -14.13 8.03 -2.67
N GLY A 110 -13.76 6.89 -2.08
CA GLY A 110 -14.69 5.87 -1.60
C GLY A 110 -14.01 4.83 -0.73
N LEU A 111 -14.79 3.84 -0.31
CA LEU A 111 -14.32 2.68 0.45
C LEU A 111 -15.16 1.47 0.04
N ILE A 112 -14.50 0.38 -0.35
CA ILE A 112 -15.16 -0.90 -0.57
C ILE A 112 -14.75 -1.88 0.52
N THR A 113 -15.72 -2.62 1.05
CA THR A 113 -15.52 -3.59 2.12
C THR A 113 -15.85 -5.00 1.65
N PHE A 114 -15.31 -6.00 2.35
CA PHE A 114 -15.67 -7.40 2.13
C PHE A 114 -17.19 -7.62 2.23
N ASP A 115 -17.85 -6.92 3.14
CA ASP A 115 -19.31 -7.02 3.31
C ASP A 115 -20.04 -6.50 2.06
N ASP A 116 -19.51 -5.47 1.40
CA ASP A 116 -20.04 -4.99 0.13
C ASP A 116 -19.89 -6.04 -0.97
N LEU A 117 -18.78 -6.80 -1.00
CA LEU A 117 -18.59 -7.91 -1.96
C LEU A 117 -19.61 -9.04 -1.74
N VAL A 118 -19.90 -9.36 -0.47
CA VAL A 118 -20.89 -10.37 -0.10
C VAL A 118 -22.29 -9.94 -0.50
N VAL A 119 -22.63 -8.67 -0.27
CA VAL A 119 -23.95 -8.10 -0.60
C VAL A 119 -24.14 -7.96 -2.11
N ASP A 120 -23.10 -7.54 -2.84
CA ASP A 120 -23.10 -7.41 -4.30
C ASP A 120 -23.38 -8.76 -4.98
N GLY A 121 -22.82 -9.85 -4.43
CA GLY A 121 -23.15 -11.22 -4.82
C GLY A 121 -22.58 -11.66 -6.18
N THR A 122 -21.83 -10.80 -6.88
CA THR A 122 -21.17 -11.18 -8.14
C THR A 122 -19.82 -11.87 -7.93
N VAL A 123 -19.18 -11.66 -6.78
CA VAL A 123 -17.94 -12.34 -6.41
C VAL A 123 -18.25 -13.78 -6.01
N SER A 124 -17.52 -14.74 -6.61
CA SER A 124 -17.75 -16.15 -6.34
C SER A 124 -17.50 -16.51 -4.86
N PRO A 125 -18.26 -17.47 -4.28
CA PRO A 125 -18.02 -17.93 -2.91
C PRO A 125 -16.59 -18.47 -2.67
N ALA A 126 -15.95 -19.03 -3.72
CA ALA A 126 -14.57 -19.49 -3.64
C ALA A 126 -13.60 -18.32 -3.45
N ALA A 127 -13.75 -17.24 -4.22
CA ALA A 127 -12.91 -16.04 -4.07
C ALA A 127 -13.11 -15.35 -2.71
N LEU A 128 -14.37 -15.26 -2.23
CA LEU A 128 -14.67 -14.73 -0.89
C LEU A 128 -14.00 -15.57 0.21
N ARG A 129 -14.02 -16.90 0.08
CA ARG A 129 -13.33 -17.79 1.01
C ARG A 129 -11.82 -17.57 0.99
N ASP A 130 -11.22 -17.42 -0.19
CA ASP A 130 -9.77 -17.23 -0.31
C ASP A 130 -9.31 -15.94 0.40
N ILE A 131 -10.09 -14.85 0.34
CA ILE A 131 -9.84 -13.63 1.13
C ILE A 131 -9.84 -13.92 2.64
N VAL A 132 -10.84 -14.68 3.12
CA VAL A 132 -10.95 -15.03 4.54
C VAL A 132 -9.79 -15.93 4.99
N THR A 133 -9.40 -16.90 4.16
CA THR A 133 -8.26 -17.80 4.44
C THR A 133 -6.96 -17.03 4.57
N ALA A 134 -6.67 -16.12 3.64
CA ALA A 134 -5.46 -15.28 3.69
C ALA A 134 -5.37 -14.47 4.99
N GLN A 135 -6.51 -14.02 5.53
CA GLN A 135 -6.55 -13.31 6.80
C GLN A 135 -6.26 -14.21 8.02
N LEU A 136 -6.65 -15.49 7.97
CA LEU A 136 -6.46 -16.45 9.08
C LEU A 136 -5.05 -17.01 9.13
N GLU A 137 -4.38 -17.11 7.98
CA GLU A 137 -2.99 -17.57 7.87
C GLU A 137 -1.98 -16.52 8.32
N ALA A 138 -2.37 -15.25 8.45
CA ALA A 138 -1.54 -14.20 9.03
C ALA A 138 -1.17 -14.54 10.49
N GLU A 139 0.12 -14.78 10.75
CA GLU A 139 0.71 -15.31 11.98
C GLU A 139 0.27 -14.56 13.25
N ALA A 140 -0.88 -14.96 13.81
CA ALA A 140 -1.27 -14.59 15.16
C ALA A 140 -1.10 -15.84 16.05
N PRO A 141 -0.39 -15.73 17.19
CA PRO A 141 -0.27 -16.84 18.12
C PRO A 141 -1.68 -17.27 18.55
N GLN A 142 -2.09 -18.46 18.12
CA GLN A 142 -3.36 -19.03 18.53
C GLN A 142 -3.26 -19.48 19.99
N LYS A 143 -4.38 -19.42 20.71
CA LYS A 143 -4.45 -20.07 22.02
C LYS A 143 -4.11 -21.56 21.87
N PRO A 144 -3.48 -22.19 22.87
CA PRO A 144 -3.25 -23.63 22.85
C PRO A 144 -4.54 -24.39 22.55
N ALA A 145 -4.46 -25.40 21.68
CA ALA A 145 -5.60 -26.23 21.34
C ALA A 145 -6.22 -26.85 22.61
N GLY A 146 -7.56 -26.83 22.71
CA GLY A 146 -8.29 -27.38 23.85
C GLY A 146 -8.47 -26.44 25.05
N MET A 147 -7.81 -25.28 25.09
CA MET A 147 -8.07 -24.27 26.12
C MET A 147 -9.24 -23.37 25.72
N LEU A 148 -10.22 -23.15 26.60
CA LEU A 148 -11.32 -22.21 26.35
C LEU A 148 -11.01 -20.79 26.81
N HIS A 149 -10.06 -20.62 27.73
CA HIS A 149 -9.69 -19.34 28.32
C HIS A 149 -8.25 -18.96 27.94
N PRO A 150 -7.99 -17.70 27.55
CA PRO A 150 -6.63 -17.21 27.36
C PRO A 150 -5.90 -17.21 28.71
N GLY A 151 -4.63 -17.64 28.73
CA GLY A 151 -3.76 -17.41 29.88
C GLY A 151 -3.60 -15.90 30.13
N ALA A 152 -3.28 -15.50 31.36
CA ALA A 152 -3.08 -14.10 31.73
C ALA A 152 -1.89 -13.49 30.92
N GLY A 153 -2.19 -12.82 29.82
CA GLY A 153 -1.22 -12.00 29.08
C GLY A 153 -1.14 -10.60 29.69
N THR A 154 0.06 -10.03 29.80
CA THR A 154 0.25 -8.67 30.32
C THR A 154 -0.01 -7.62 29.22
N THR A 155 -0.63 -6.51 29.59
CA THR A 155 -1.07 -5.42 28.70
C THR A 155 0.08 -4.82 27.85
N ALA A 156 1.27 -4.67 28.45
CA ALA A 156 2.46 -4.17 27.75
C ALA A 156 2.92 -5.07 26.59
N GLN A 157 2.64 -6.38 26.65
CA GLN A 157 2.94 -7.29 25.54
C GLN A 157 1.96 -7.11 24.36
N SER A 158 0.75 -6.58 24.60
CA SER A 158 -0.29 -6.44 23.57
C SER A 158 -0.03 -5.26 22.63
N LEU A 159 0.39 -4.10 23.16
CA LEU A 159 0.74 -2.93 22.35
C LEU A 159 1.94 -3.24 21.44
N THR A 160 3.00 -3.82 22.01
CA THR A 160 4.16 -4.29 21.25
C THR A 160 3.72 -5.27 20.16
N ARG A 161 2.80 -6.20 20.43
CA ARG A 161 2.29 -7.12 19.41
C ARG A 161 1.49 -6.42 18.30
N ALA A 162 0.67 -5.41 18.63
CA ALA A 162 -0.12 -4.69 17.64
C ALA A 162 0.78 -3.87 16.70
N LEU A 163 1.73 -3.11 17.27
CA LEU A 163 2.74 -2.37 16.50
C LEU A 163 3.63 -3.30 15.69
N MET A 164 4.07 -4.43 16.27
CA MET A 164 4.86 -5.43 15.55
C MET A 164 4.07 -6.07 14.41
N ARG A 165 2.74 -6.23 14.50
CA ARG A 165 1.92 -6.71 13.37
C ARG A 165 1.79 -5.68 12.26
N ALA A 166 1.59 -4.41 12.59
CA ALA A 166 1.56 -3.34 11.60
C ALA A 166 2.92 -3.26 10.87
N LYS A 167 4.02 -3.28 11.63
CA LYS A 167 5.39 -3.31 11.10
C LYS A 167 5.66 -4.57 10.26
N ALA A 168 5.25 -5.75 10.73
CA ALA A 168 5.46 -7.00 10.00
C ALA A 168 4.68 -7.03 8.68
N ARG A 169 3.48 -6.40 8.62
CA ARG A 169 2.77 -6.22 7.34
C ARG A 169 3.54 -5.30 6.41
N ALA A 170 4.06 -4.19 6.93
CA ALA A 170 4.89 -3.27 6.15
C ALA A 170 6.14 -3.91 5.57
N GLU A 171 6.83 -4.69 6.40
CA GLU A 171 7.97 -5.49 5.96
C GLU A 171 7.56 -6.54 4.92
N ALA A 172 6.44 -7.24 5.11
CA ALA A 172 5.97 -8.25 4.17
C ALA A 172 5.59 -7.68 2.79
N THR A 173 4.87 -6.55 2.75
CA THR A 173 4.46 -5.90 1.50
C THR A 173 5.67 -5.32 0.75
N TYR A 174 6.62 -4.72 1.46
CA TYR A 174 7.89 -4.32 0.86
C TYR A 174 8.69 -5.53 0.33
N ASP A 175 8.78 -6.60 1.11
CA ASP A 175 9.48 -7.84 0.74
C ASP A 175 8.88 -8.49 -0.51
N GLN A 176 7.55 -8.50 -0.64
CA GLN A 176 6.85 -8.98 -1.84
C GLN A 176 7.26 -8.17 -3.09
N MET A 177 7.28 -6.84 -2.99
CA MET A 177 7.71 -5.98 -4.11
C MET A 177 9.17 -6.24 -4.49
N VAL A 178 10.06 -6.38 -3.50
CA VAL A 178 11.48 -6.70 -3.73
C VAL A 178 11.65 -8.07 -4.37
N GLN A 179 10.87 -9.07 -3.95
CA GLN A 179 10.87 -10.40 -4.56
C GLN A 179 10.37 -10.36 -6.00
N ALA A 180 9.34 -9.58 -6.31
CA ALA A 180 8.89 -9.37 -7.68
C ALA A 180 9.99 -8.74 -8.55
N VAL A 181 10.72 -7.75 -8.04
CA VAL A 181 11.90 -7.18 -8.72
C VAL A 181 12.99 -8.22 -8.92
N ALA A 182 13.29 -9.04 -7.90
CA ALA A 182 14.27 -10.11 -8.02
C ALA A 182 13.89 -11.13 -9.10
N ALA A 183 12.60 -11.51 -9.17
CA ALA A 183 12.09 -12.41 -10.19
C ALA A 183 12.17 -11.80 -11.60
N ALA A 184 11.84 -10.52 -11.75
CA ALA A 184 11.85 -9.82 -13.04
C ALA A 184 13.25 -9.49 -13.57
N THR A 185 14.26 -9.37 -12.69
CA THR A 185 15.61 -8.92 -13.05
C THR A 185 16.69 -9.99 -12.90
N GLY A 186 16.39 -11.10 -12.21
CA GLY A 186 17.37 -12.14 -11.87
C GLY A 186 18.41 -11.70 -10.83
N LEU A 187 18.23 -10.54 -10.20
CA LEU A 187 19.14 -10.01 -9.18
C LEU A 187 18.96 -10.69 -7.82
N GLU A 188 20.04 -10.76 -7.05
CA GLU A 188 19.97 -11.08 -5.62
C GLU A 188 19.21 -10.00 -4.86
N ARG A 189 18.54 -10.38 -3.76
CA ARG A 189 17.65 -9.50 -2.99
C ARG A 189 18.22 -8.09 -2.73
N ALA A 190 19.44 -8.00 -2.21
CA ALA A 190 20.07 -6.71 -1.88
C ALA A 190 20.29 -5.82 -3.12
N ARG A 191 20.58 -6.41 -4.29
CA ARG A 191 20.69 -5.68 -5.55
C ARG A 191 19.32 -5.29 -6.10
N SER A 192 18.31 -6.13 -5.93
CA SER A 192 16.91 -5.83 -6.29
C SER A 192 16.38 -4.63 -5.50
N GLU A 193 16.60 -4.60 -4.18
CA GLU A 193 16.25 -3.45 -3.33
C GLU A 193 16.92 -2.16 -3.82
N ARG A 194 18.22 -2.22 -4.13
CA ARG A 194 18.97 -1.07 -4.64
C ARG A 194 18.47 -0.61 -6.01
N ALA A 195 18.21 -1.55 -6.93
CA ALA A 195 17.70 -1.26 -8.26
C ALA A 195 16.31 -0.59 -8.21
N LEU A 196 15.43 -1.12 -7.35
CA LEU A 196 14.10 -0.56 -7.11
C LEU A 196 14.20 0.88 -6.59
N LEU A 197 15.03 1.12 -5.58
CA LEU A 197 15.19 2.45 -5.00
C LEU A 197 15.75 3.46 -6.01
N ILE A 198 16.83 3.13 -6.73
CA ILE A 198 17.44 4.02 -7.73
C ILE A 198 16.43 4.40 -8.81
N THR A 199 15.80 3.39 -9.42
CA THR A 199 14.88 3.59 -10.53
C THR A 199 13.69 4.44 -10.10
N THR A 200 13.08 4.11 -8.96
CA THR A 200 11.89 4.80 -8.46
C THR A 200 12.20 6.22 -8.00
N CYS A 201 13.33 6.42 -7.32
CA CYS A 201 13.82 7.73 -6.90
C CYS A 201 14.02 8.67 -8.09
N MET A 202 14.81 8.26 -9.07
CA MET A 202 15.10 9.08 -10.24
C MET A 202 13.83 9.32 -11.07
N LEU A 203 12.95 8.31 -11.20
CA LEU A 203 11.64 8.49 -11.83
C LEU A 203 10.82 9.58 -11.12
N CYS A 204 10.75 9.56 -9.78
CA CYS A 204 10.03 10.56 -9.00
C CYS A 204 10.67 11.94 -9.12
N GLN A 205 12.00 12.04 -9.12
CA GLN A 205 12.73 13.29 -9.39
C GLN A 205 12.43 13.85 -10.78
N ARG A 206 12.04 13.03 -11.76
CA ARG A 206 11.67 13.54 -13.09
C ARG A 206 10.30 14.20 -13.14
N LEU A 207 9.43 13.90 -12.16
CA LEU A 207 8.04 14.33 -12.13
C LEU A 207 7.88 15.65 -11.35
N THR A 208 6.79 16.36 -11.62
CA THR A 208 6.34 17.44 -10.72
C THR A 208 6.05 16.89 -9.32
N LEU A 209 6.26 17.70 -8.27
CA LEU A 209 6.08 17.27 -6.87
C LEU A 209 4.72 16.59 -6.61
N ASP A 210 3.63 17.17 -7.11
CA ASP A 210 2.28 16.57 -7.03
C ASP A 210 2.23 15.17 -7.65
N LYS A 211 2.84 14.97 -8.81
CA LYS A 211 2.84 13.66 -9.49
C LYS A 211 3.78 12.66 -8.84
N ALA A 212 4.93 13.11 -8.35
CA ALA A 212 5.83 12.28 -7.57
C ALA A 212 5.13 11.79 -6.29
N GLN A 213 4.48 12.67 -5.54
CA GLN A 213 3.74 12.32 -4.32
C GLN A 213 2.57 11.36 -4.61
N ASN A 214 1.80 11.60 -5.67
CA ASN A 214 0.74 10.68 -6.10
C ASN A 214 1.27 9.28 -6.44
N LEU A 215 2.44 9.20 -7.09
CA LEU A 215 3.08 7.92 -7.41
C LEU A 215 3.63 7.24 -6.16
N ILE A 216 4.31 7.99 -5.28
CA ILE A 216 4.90 7.48 -4.04
C ILE A 216 3.82 6.90 -3.12
N ALA A 217 2.66 7.55 -3.02
CA ALA A 217 1.54 7.07 -2.22
C ALA A 217 0.97 5.70 -2.66
N GLN A 218 1.43 5.14 -3.78
CA GLN A 218 1.04 3.81 -4.25
C GLN A 218 2.05 2.72 -3.85
N PHE A 219 3.23 3.09 -3.35
CA PHE A 219 4.26 2.14 -2.93
C PHE A 219 4.14 1.72 -1.46
N PRO A 220 4.78 0.62 -1.03
CA PRO A 220 4.87 0.23 0.38
C PRO A 220 5.50 1.35 1.23
N SER A 221 5.05 1.57 2.48
CA SER A 221 5.49 2.68 3.33
C SER A 221 7.00 2.68 3.59
N MET A 222 7.61 1.49 3.68
CA MET A 222 9.05 1.36 3.81
C MET A 222 9.78 2.00 2.63
N LEU A 223 9.29 1.80 1.40
CA LEU A 223 9.83 2.45 0.22
C LEU A 223 9.49 3.95 0.20
N GLN A 224 8.26 4.34 0.57
CA GLN A 224 7.87 5.76 0.67
C GLN A 224 8.83 6.55 1.55
N SER A 225 9.14 6.03 2.75
CA SER A 225 10.04 6.68 3.71
C SER A 225 11.47 6.89 3.18
N GLN A 226 11.91 6.02 2.25
CA GLN A 226 13.20 6.14 1.57
C GLN A 226 13.13 7.13 0.41
N LEU A 227 12.01 7.17 -0.32
CA LEU A 227 11.81 8.06 -1.47
C LEU A 227 11.59 9.52 -1.07
N ASP A 228 10.91 9.78 0.05
CA ASP A 228 10.70 11.13 0.58
C ASP A 228 12.02 11.87 0.84
N GLN A 229 13.07 11.13 1.20
CA GLN A 229 14.41 11.67 1.42
C GLN A 229 15.12 12.09 0.12
N CYS A 230 14.56 11.73 -1.04
CA CYS A 230 15.21 11.93 -2.34
C CYS A 230 14.49 12.95 -3.25
N LEU A 231 13.40 13.56 -2.79
CA LEU A 231 12.61 14.50 -3.60
C LEU A 231 13.22 15.92 -3.60
N GLU A 232 14.09 16.22 -4.55
CA GLU A 232 14.59 17.57 -4.83
C GLU A 232 13.94 18.18 -6.09
N GLY A 233 12.60 18.18 -6.16
CA GLY A 233 11.84 18.78 -7.26
C GLY A 233 12.05 18.12 -8.64
N PRO A 234 11.45 18.68 -9.71
CA PRO A 234 11.58 18.11 -11.05
C PRO A 234 12.97 18.37 -11.63
N ASP A 235 13.84 17.37 -11.62
CA ASP A 235 15.12 17.37 -12.31
C ASP A 235 14.94 16.95 -13.78
N ARG A 236 15.24 17.87 -14.70
CA ARG A 236 15.14 17.61 -16.14
C ARG A 236 16.32 16.83 -16.70
N LEU A 237 17.43 16.72 -15.96
CA LEU A 237 18.61 15.96 -16.33
C LEU A 237 18.39 14.47 -16.16
N VAL A 238 17.40 14.06 -15.37
CA VAL A 238 17.02 12.65 -15.27
C VAL A 238 16.42 12.20 -16.62
N SER A 239 17.21 11.38 -17.31
CA SER A 239 16.88 10.69 -18.56
C SER A 239 16.88 9.18 -18.32
N ARG A 240 16.41 8.40 -19.32
CA ARG A 240 16.55 6.94 -19.27
C ARG A 240 18.02 6.53 -19.13
N GLN A 241 18.91 7.17 -19.90
CA GLN A 241 20.34 6.90 -19.85
C GLN A 241 20.93 7.21 -18.47
N ALA A 242 20.51 8.31 -17.83
CA ALA A 242 20.99 8.66 -16.49
C ALA A 242 20.64 7.58 -15.45
N ILE A 243 19.46 6.97 -15.55
CA ILE A 243 19.05 5.86 -14.68
C ILE A 243 19.89 4.61 -14.97
N GLU A 244 20.09 4.27 -16.24
CA GLU A 244 20.93 3.14 -16.65
C GLU A 244 22.38 3.31 -16.18
N ASP A 245 22.94 4.51 -16.28
CA ASP A 245 24.28 4.85 -15.80
C ASP A 245 24.40 4.74 -14.27
N GLU A 246 23.37 5.17 -13.53
CA GLU A 246 23.31 5.03 -12.07
C GLU A 246 23.21 3.55 -11.65
N LEU A 247 22.35 2.78 -12.31
CA LEU A 247 22.21 1.33 -12.08
C LEU A 247 23.51 0.58 -12.40
N SER A 248 24.14 0.88 -13.54
CA SER A 248 25.42 0.27 -13.92
C SER A 248 26.50 0.55 -12.87
N ARG A 249 26.61 1.81 -12.42
CA ARG A 249 27.59 2.22 -11.41
C ARG A 249 27.32 1.63 -10.04
N SER A 250 26.07 1.64 -9.58
CA SER A 250 25.71 1.19 -8.24
C SER A 250 25.66 -0.33 -8.10
N LEU A 251 25.34 -1.07 -9.17
CA LEU A 251 25.20 -2.53 -9.15
C LEU A 251 26.40 -3.26 -9.73
N GLY A 252 27.33 -2.54 -10.37
CA GLY A 252 28.51 -3.11 -11.03
C GLY A 252 28.15 -3.98 -12.24
N VAL A 253 27.13 -3.58 -13.01
CA VAL A 253 26.61 -4.32 -14.18
C VAL A 253 26.97 -3.60 -15.49
N SER A 254 26.94 -4.33 -16.60
CA SER A 254 27.11 -3.73 -17.94
C SER A 254 25.96 -2.78 -18.28
N THR A 255 26.15 -1.91 -19.26
CA THR A 255 25.08 -1.03 -19.78
C THR A 255 23.88 -1.85 -20.28
N GLU A 256 24.12 -2.98 -20.94
CA GLU A 256 23.06 -3.89 -21.37
C GLU A 256 22.29 -4.47 -20.17
N GLY A 257 23.00 -4.95 -19.15
CA GLY A 257 22.39 -5.44 -17.91
C GLY A 257 21.60 -4.35 -17.18
N ALA A 258 22.09 -3.11 -17.16
CA ALA A 258 21.35 -1.97 -16.60
C ALA A 258 20.04 -1.71 -17.36
N SER A 259 20.03 -1.86 -18.69
CA SER A 259 18.81 -1.69 -19.51
C SER A 259 17.80 -2.84 -19.33
N GLU A 260 18.26 -4.05 -19.05
CA GLU A 260 17.38 -5.17 -18.65
C GLU A 260 16.78 -4.94 -17.26
N ILE A 261 17.61 -4.50 -16.31
CA ILE A 261 17.19 -4.22 -14.93
C ILE A 261 16.16 -3.08 -14.88
N ILE A 262 16.41 -1.95 -15.54
CA ILE A 262 15.45 -0.83 -15.54
C ILE A 262 14.10 -1.26 -16.13
N ARG A 263 14.10 -2.15 -17.15
CA ARG A 263 12.87 -2.70 -17.73
C ARG A 263 12.15 -3.59 -16.73
N GLY A 264 12.85 -4.54 -16.10
CA GLY A 264 12.26 -5.44 -15.10
C GLY A 264 11.67 -4.67 -13.91
N VAL A 265 12.40 -3.67 -13.40
CA VAL A 265 11.90 -2.79 -12.33
C VAL A 265 10.68 -1.98 -12.79
N SER A 266 10.70 -1.43 -14.01
CA SER A 266 9.58 -0.64 -14.55
C SER A 266 8.32 -1.49 -14.77
N THR A 267 8.47 -2.78 -15.13
CA THR A 267 7.37 -3.75 -15.17
C THR A 267 6.74 -3.91 -13.80
N VAL A 268 7.55 -4.19 -12.76
CA VAL A 268 7.04 -4.36 -11.39
C VAL A 268 6.36 -3.10 -10.87
N ILE A 269 6.92 -1.92 -11.15
CA ILE A 269 6.28 -0.63 -10.81
C ILE A 269 4.93 -0.51 -11.51
N SER A 270 4.83 -0.90 -12.78
CA SER A 270 3.57 -0.85 -13.54
C SER A 270 2.50 -1.80 -13.00
N GLU A 271 2.90 -2.94 -12.45
CA GLU A 271 2.02 -3.94 -11.85
C GLU A 271 1.60 -3.56 -10.42
N SER A 272 2.47 -2.84 -9.70
CA SER A 272 2.25 -2.46 -8.29
C SER A 272 1.48 -1.14 -8.14
N VAL A 273 1.27 -0.39 -9.24
CA VAL A 273 0.65 0.93 -9.23
C VAL A 273 -0.55 0.92 -10.16
N SER A 274 -1.66 1.55 -9.74
CA SER A 274 -2.86 1.62 -10.57
C SER A 274 -2.61 2.21 -11.96
N ALA A 275 -3.29 1.65 -12.98
CA ALA A 275 -3.11 2.04 -14.39
C ALA A 275 -3.34 3.55 -14.62
N GLY A 276 -4.28 4.15 -13.89
CA GLY A 276 -4.54 5.58 -13.92
C GLY A 276 -3.36 6.43 -13.43
N GLN A 277 -2.66 6.01 -12.36
CA GLN A 277 -1.47 6.70 -11.87
C GLN A 277 -0.28 6.53 -12.80
N ILE A 278 -0.06 5.32 -13.32
CA ILE A 278 0.97 5.08 -14.34
C ILE A 278 0.75 5.99 -15.54
N GLN A 279 -0.49 6.09 -16.05
CA GLN A 279 -0.78 6.94 -17.20
C GLN A 279 -0.55 8.44 -16.90
N LYS A 280 -0.91 8.90 -15.70
CA LYS A 280 -0.64 10.29 -15.26
C LYS A 280 0.87 10.57 -15.15
N ALA A 281 1.65 9.65 -14.60
CA ALA A 281 3.10 9.76 -14.52
C ALA A 281 3.72 9.80 -15.93
N ARG A 282 3.35 8.84 -16.80
CA ARG A 282 3.78 8.77 -18.20
C ARG A 282 3.51 10.05 -18.98
N GLY A 283 2.44 10.78 -18.67
CA GLY A 283 2.11 12.05 -19.31
C GLY A 283 3.19 13.13 -19.18
N GLN A 284 4.02 13.10 -18.12
CA GLN A 284 5.08 14.07 -17.87
C GLN A 284 6.49 13.59 -18.24
N LEU A 285 6.64 12.29 -18.52
CA LEU A 285 7.94 11.72 -18.85
C LEU A 285 8.35 12.05 -20.30
N PRO A 286 9.66 12.18 -20.58
CA PRO A 286 10.18 12.18 -21.95
C PRO A 286 9.84 10.88 -22.70
N GLN A 287 9.81 10.92 -24.04
CA GLN A 287 9.39 9.79 -24.87
C GLN A 287 10.16 8.49 -24.56
N GLU A 288 11.49 8.59 -24.43
CA GLU A 288 12.38 7.46 -24.08
C GLU A 288 12.06 6.78 -22.74
N MET A 289 11.49 7.51 -21.77
CA MET A 289 11.06 6.98 -20.48
C MET A 289 9.62 6.45 -20.52
N LYS A 290 8.76 6.99 -21.40
CA LYS A 290 7.40 6.46 -21.59
C LYS A 290 7.40 5.03 -22.09
N GLU A 291 8.43 4.64 -22.81
CA GLU A 291 8.65 3.29 -23.35
C GLU A 291 8.93 2.24 -22.26
N LEU A 292 9.40 2.67 -21.07
CA LEU A 292 9.59 1.79 -19.91
C LEU A 292 8.26 1.25 -19.36
N PHE A 293 7.16 1.97 -19.61
CA PHE A 293 5.82 1.66 -19.11
C PHE A 293 4.84 1.30 -20.23
N SER A 294 5.32 1.06 -21.47
CA SER A 294 4.48 0.45 -22.51
C SER A 294 4.36 -1.03 -22.25
N ALA A 295 3.13 -1.56 -22.28
CA ALA A 295 2.88 -2.99 -22.21
C ALA A 295 3.77 -3.70 -23.23
N SER A 296 4.66 -4.56 -22.74
CA SER A 296 5.29 -5.58 -23.54
C SER A 296 4.15 -6.37 -24.19
N ALA A 297 3.96 -6.24 -25.50
CA ALA A 297 3.11 -7.20 -26.20
C ALA A 297 3.67 -8.59 -25.89
N PRO A 298 2.87 -9.54 -25.39
CA PRO A 298 3.35 -10.91 -25.22
C PRO A 298 3.72 -11.42 -26.62
N SER A 299 4.99 -11.77 -26.78
CA SER A 299 5.50 -12.57 -27.91
C SER A 299 5.00 -14.00 -27.81
#